data_AF-A0A2D8S321-F1
#
_entry.id   AF-A0A2D8S321-F1
#
_cell.length_a   1.000
_cell.length_b   1.000
_cell.length_c   1.000
_cell.angle_alpha   90.00
_cell.angle_beta   90.00
_cell.angle_gamma   90.00
#
_symmetry.space_group_name_H-M   'P 1'
#
loop_
_entity.id
_entity.type
_entity.pdbx_description
1 polymer ?
#
loop_
_entity_poly.entity_id
_entity_poly.type
_entity_poly.pdbx_seq_one_letter_code
_entity_poly.pdbx_strand_id
1 'polypeptide(L)'
;FHKMIDMRSVAKKLDMPFSTPNPDPITQSYLTGKIHTNQPYIYDLCHLGQQGHNEGVGIELAYELSSMIFGGTKNWHEKENMSKACSKVGLDYSSLKSKVKENEPQLIKQKEQNQNDQKLAGHHGVPLLVYENQVFFGQDRFDDFKKVLVKNGLLAG
;
A
#
# COMPACT_ATOMS: atom_id res chain seq x y z
N PHE A 1 -10.28 19.58 1.59
CA PHE A 1 -9.34 20.52 2.21
C PHE A 1 -8.75 19.99 3.52
N HIS A 2 -9.54 19.65 4.55
CA HIS A 2 -9.02 19.15 5.84
C HIS A 2 -8.10 17.90 5.73
N LYS A 3 -8.46 16.89 4.93
CA LYS A 3 -7.66 15.66 4.76
C LYS A 3 -6.24 15.91 4.22
N MET A 4 -6.09 16.81 3.24
CA MET A 4 -4.79 17.12 2.65
C MET A 4 -3.88 17.90 3.60
N ILE A 5 -4.46 18.76 4.44
CA ILE A 5 -3.72 19.50 5.47
C ILE A 5 -3.20 18.52 6.53
N ASP A 6 -4.05 17.59 6.96
CA ASP A 6 -3.69 16.56 7.92
C ASP A 6 -2.56 15.66 7.39
N MET A 7 -2.71 15.11 6.18
CA MET A 7 -1.65 14.30 5.54
C MET A 7 -0.31 15.04 5.46
N ARG A 8 -0.30 16.32 5.06
CA ARG A 8 0.93 17.13 5.02
C ARG A 8 1.51 17.39 6.41
N SER A 9 0.66 17.61 7.41
CA SER A 9 1.08 17.83 8.80
C SER A 9 1.75 16.58 9.37
N VAL A 10 1.14 15.40 9.15
CA VAL A 10 1.70 14.11 9.57
C VAL A 10 3.02 13.84 8.85
N ALA A 11 3.07 13.99 7.53
CA ALA A 11 4.30 13.79 6.76
C ALA A 11 5.44 14.69 7.27
N LYS A 12 5.15 15.97 7.55
CA LYS A 12 6.14 16.90 8.14
C LYS A 12 6.62 16.46 9.52
N LYS A 13 5.73 15.97 10.39
CA LYS A 13 6.11 15.46 11.72
C LYS A 13 7.00 14.23 11.64
N LEU A 14 6.80 13.39 10.63
CA LEU A 14 7.56 12.16 10.39
C LEU A 14 8.79 12.37 9.50
N ASP A 15 9.09 13.61 9.09
CA ASP A 15 10.15 13.95 8.14
C ASP A 15 10.06 13.16 6.82
N MET A 16 8.84 12.95 6.34
CA MET A 16 8.55 12.19 5.12
C MET A 16 8.23 13.12 3.95
N PRO A 17 8.83 12.89 2.75
CA PRO A 17 8.37 13.54 1.53
C PRO A 17 6.89 13.23 1.28
N PHE A 18 6.09 14.26 0.96
CA PHE A 18 4.69 14.06 0.60
C PHE A 18 4.23 15.06 -0.46
N SER A 19 3.66 14.51 -1.53
CA SER A 19 3.08 15.19 -2.67
C SER A 19 1.78 14.52 -3.06
N THR A 20 0.84 15.28 -3.61
CA THR A 20 -0.32 14.69 -4.27
C THR A 20 0.16 13.86 -5.47
N PRO A 21 -0.28 12.61 -5.62
CA PRO A 21 0.15 11.75 -6.72
C PRO A 21 -0.31 12.31 -8.07
N ASN A 22 0.50 12.10 -9.11
CA ASN A 22 0.17 12.51 -10.48
C ASN A 22 0.59 11.44 -11.50
N PRO A 23 -0.36 10.65 -12.03
CA PRO A 23 -1.80 10.64 -11.74
C PRO A 23 -2.15 10.08 -10.35
N ASP A 24 -3.37 10.30 -9.85
CA ASP A 24 -3.85 9.56 -8.66
C ASP A 24 -4.08 8.09 -9.02
N PRO A 25 -3.57 7.12 -8.22
CA PRO A 25 -3.85 5.69 -8.43
C PRO A 25 -5.34 5.36 -8.49
N ILE A 26 -6.18 6.10 -7.77
CA ILE A 26 -7.64 5.92 -7.76
C ILE A 26 -8.27 7.03 -8.57
N THR A 27 -8.93 6.64 -9.66
CA THR A 27 -9.69 7.58 -10.48
C THR A 27 -11.00 7.91 -9.76
N GLN A 28 -11.07 9.07 -9.12
CA GLN A 28 -12.25 9.54 -8.39
C GLN A 28 -12.43 11.06 -8.51
N SER A 29 -13.67 11.53 -8.39
CA SER A 29 -13.95 12.94 -8.23
C SER A 29 -13.61 13.39 -6.82
N TYR A 30 -12.63 14.28 -6.66
CA TYR A 30 -12.32 14.86 -5.35
C TYR A 30 -13.45 15.71 -4.77
N LEU A 31 -14.35 16.23 -5.63
CA LEU A 31 -15.47 17.07 -5.20
C LEU A 31 -16.62 16.22 -4.64
N THR A 32 -16.97 15.12 -5.31
CA THR A 32 -18.15 14.31 -4.99
C THR A 32 -17.81 12.99 -4.29
N GLY A 33 -16.53 12.62 -4.24
CA GLY A 33 -16.09 11.30 -3.77
C GLY A 33 -16.50 10.15 -4.69
N LYS A 34 -17.09 10.43 -5.86
CA LYS A 34 -17.54 9.41 -6.79
C LYS A 34 -16.33 8.69 -7.40
N ILE A 35 -16.22 7.40 -7.14
CA ILE A 35 -15.23 6.52 -7.76
C ILE A 35 -15.67 6.22 -9.20
N HIS A 36 -14.76 6.36 -10.16
CA HIS A 36 -15.03 6.04 -11.56
C HIS A 36 -14.99 4.52 -11.78
N THR A 37 -15.78 4.02 -12.74
CA THR A 37 -15.79 2.59 -13.09
C THR A 37 -14.49 2.15 -13.76
N ASN A 38 -13.89 3.03 -14.57
CA ASN A 38 -12.58 2.81 -15.14
C ASN A 38 -11.49 3.16 -14.12
N GLN A 39 -10.67 2.17 -13.76
CA GLN A 39 -9.59 2.29 -12.78
C GLN A 39 -8.29 1.77 -13.42
N PRO A 40 -7.57 2.62 -14.16
CA PRO A 40 -6.42 2.18 -14.97
C PRO A 40 -5.19 1.78 -14.13
N TYR A 41 -5.14 2.10 -12.84
CA TYR A 41 -3.92 2.01 -12.04
C TYR A 41 -4.05 1.14 -10.79
N ILE A 42 -5.08 1.37 -9.95
CA ILE A 42 -5.13 0.75 -8.61
C ILE A 42 -5.21 -0.78 -8.64
N TYR A 43 -5.91 -1.38 -9.61
CA TYR A 43 -6.00 -2.84 -9.68
C TYR A 43 -4.65 -3.48 -10.02
N ASP A 44 -3.94 -2.91 -10.99
CA ASP A 44 -2.58 -3.32 -11.36
C ASP A 44 -1.61 -3.16 -10.19
N LEU A 45 -1.65 -2.03 -9.46
CA LEU A 45 -0.84 -1.83 -8.25
C LEU A 45 -1.13 -2.87 -7.17
N CYS A 46 -2.40 -3.18 -6.93
CA CYS A 46 -2.78 -4.21 -5.96
C CYS A 46 -2.31 -5.60 -6.39
N HIS A 47 -2.34 -5.93 -7.69
CA HIS A 47 -1.79 -7.19 -8.19
C HIS A 47 -0.26 -7.25 -8.07
N LEU A 48 0.43 -6.15 -8.37
CA LEU A 48 1.88 -6.06 -8.19
C LEU A 48 2.27 -6.21 -6.71
N GLY A 49 1.53 -5.58 -5.79
CA GLY A 49 1.75 -5.73 -4.35
C GLY A 49 1.52 -7.17 -3.88
N GLN A 50 0.43 -7.81 -4.31
CA GLN A 50 0.17 -9.21 -3.96
C GLN A 50 1.21 -10.16 -4.56
N GLN A 51 1.63 -9.95 -5.81
CA GLN A 51 2.70 -10.75 -6.39
C GLN A 51 4.03 -10.48 -5.68
N GLY A 52 4.36 -9.23 -5.34
CA GLY A 52 5.55 -8.90 -4.55
C GLY A 52 5.56 -9.59 -3.18
N HIS A 53 4.39 -9.74 -2.54
CA HIS A 53 4.24 -10.58 -1.35
C HIS A 53 4.55 -12.05 -1.64
N ASN A 54 4.05 -12.60 -2.75
CA ASN A 54 4.37 -13.97 -3.16
C ASN A 54 5.87 -14.15 -3.48
N GLU A 55 6.58 -13.10 -3.90
CA GLU A 55 8.05 -13.08 -4.06
C GLU A 55 8.81 -12.85 -2.74
N GLY A 56 8.12 -12.63 -1.63
CA GLY A 56 8.72 -12.44 -0.30
C GLY A 56 9.13 -11.01 0.05
N VAL A 57 8.79 -10.01 -0.78
CA VAL A 57 9.18 -8.59 -0.60
C VAL A 57 7.98 -7.63 -0.66
N GLY A 58 6.82 -8.10 -0.18
CA GLY A 58 5.55 -7.38 -0.35
C GLY A 58 5.52 -6.01 0.33
N ILE A 59 6.02 -5.91 1.56
CA ILE A 59 6.00 -4.65 2.32
C ILE A 59 7.06 -3.68 1.82
N GLU A 60 8.23 -4.19 1.41
CA GLU A 60 9.32 -3.42 0.81
C GLU A 60 8.91 -2.86 -0.55
N LEU A 61 8.26 -3.67 -1.39
CA LEU A 61 7.73 -3.20 -2.67
C LEU A 61 6.64 -2.15 -2.46
N ALA A 62 5.74 -2.36 -1.50
CA ALA A 62 4.71 -1.37 -1.15
C ALA A 62 5.34 -0.05 -0.67
N TYR A 63 6.41 -0.11 0.13
CA TYR A 63 7.16 1.06 0.56
C TYR A 63 7.75 1.83 -0.62
N GLU A 64 8.44 1.15 -1.55
CA GLU A 64 9.06 1.82 -2.69
C GLU A 64 8.05 2.42 -3.66
N LEU A 65 6.97 1.69 -3.96
CA LEU A 65 5.90 2.18 -4.84
C LEU A 65 5.16 3.36 -4.19
N SER A 66 4.78 3.25 -2.91
CA SER A 66 4.08 4.33 -2.22
C SER A 66 4.95 5.57 -2.05
N SER A 67 6.24 5.40 -1.71
CA SER A 67 7.20 6.51 -1.63
C SER A 67 7.38 7.21 -2.97
N MET A 68 7.39 6.47 -4.09
CA MET A 68 7.45 7.06 -5.42
C MET A 68 6.16 7.85 -5.77
N ILE A 69 5.00 7.20 -5.58
CA ILE A 69 3.67 7.73 -5.92
C ILE A 69 3.36 9.00 -5.11
N PHE A 70 3.57 8.94 -3.79
CA PHE A 70 3.28 10.03 -2.87
C PHE A 70 4.48 10.92 -2.58
N GLY A 71 5.66 10.64 -3.14
CA GLY A 71 6.87 11.46 -2.97
C GLY A 71 7.07 12.56 -4.01
N GLY A 72 6.22 12.60 -5.06
CA GLY A 72 6.26 13.67 -6.08
C GLY A 72 6.73 13.24 -7.46
N THR A 73 6.89 11.93 -7.71
CA THR A 73 7.22 11.42 -9.04
C THR A 73 6.02 11.58 -9.97
N LYS A 74 6.16 12.43 -11.00
CA LYS A 74 5.17 12.54 -12.08
C LYS A 74 5.24 11.31 -12.98
N ASN A 75 4.09 10.91 -13.54
CA ASN A 75 4.00 9.77 -14.45
C ASN A 75 4.66 8.51 -13.85
N TRP A 76 4.43 8.30 -12.56
CA TRP A 76 5.03 7.19 -11.80
C TRP A 76 4.69 5.81 -12.39
N HIS A 77 3.58 5.70 -13.13
CA HIS A 77 3.10 4.49 -13.77
C HIS A 77 3.88 4.09 -15.03
N GLU A 78 4.73 5.00 -15.54
CA GLU A 78 5.57 4.72 -16.71
C GLU A 78 6.57 3.60 -16.41
N LYS A 79 6.83 2.77 -17.42
CA LYS A 79 7.66 1.56 -17.30
C LYS A 79 9.01 1.85 -16.65
N GLU A 80 9.65 2.96 -17.03
CA GLU A 80 10.96 3.35 -16.49
C GLU A 80 10.91 3.58 -14.96
N ASN A 81 9.92 4.32 -14.48
CA ASN A 81 9.75 4.64 -13.06
C ASN A 81 9.41 3.39 -12.25
N MET A 82 8.46 2.58 -12.75
CA MET A 82 8.09 1.31 -12.13
C MET A 82 9.27 0.33 -12.07
N SER A 83 10.08 0.26 -13.13
CA SER A 83 11.28 -0.59 -13.17
C SER A 83 12.31 -0.16 -12.13
N LYS A 84 12.56 1.16 -11.99
CA LYS A 84 13.45 1.70 -10.96
C LYS A 84 12.95 1.34 -9.55
N ALA A 85 11.67 1.54 -9.26
CA ALA A 85 11.10 1.21 -7.95
C ALA A 85 11.19 -0.29 -7.63
N CYS A 86 10.82 -1.18 -8.56
CA CYS A 86 10.94 -2.63 -8.38
C CYS A 86 12.40 -3.08 -8.18
N SER A 87 13.35 -2.48 -8.90
CA SER A 87 14.77 -2.88 -8.81
C SER A 87 15.37 -2.66 -7.42
N LYS A 88 14.86 -1.69 -6.65
CA LYS A 88 15.33 -1.42 -5.28
C LYS A 88 15.04 -2.55 -4.31
N VAL A 89 14.06 -3.40 -4.61
CA VAL A 89 13.71 -4.59 -3.82
C VAL A 89 14.11 -5.88 -4.53
N GLY A 90 15.02 -5.79 -5.50
CA GLY A 90 15.55 -6.95 -6.22
C GLY A 90 14.60 -7.56 -7.26
N LEU A 91 13.51 -6.86 -7.63
CA LEU A 91 12.55 -7.34 -8.62
C LEU A 91 12.77 -6.72 -9.99
N ASP A 92 12.64 -7.53 -11.06
CA ASP A 92 12.47 -7.03 -12.42
C ASP A 92 10.99 -6.75 -12.70
N TYR A 93 10.66 -5.51 -13.08
CA TYR A 93 9.28 -5.10 -13.31
C TYR A 93 8.60 -5.85 -14.47
N SER A 94 9.35 -6.20 -15.53
CA SER A 94 8.77 -6.89 -16.68
C SER A 94 8.42 -8.34 -16.33
N SER A 95 9.32 -9.04 -15.64
CA SER A 95 9.09 -10.38 -15.07
C SER A 95 7.91 -10.37 -14.10
N LEU A 96 7.86 -9.38 -13.19
CA LEU A 96 6.77 -9.23 -12.23
C LEU A 96 5.42 -9.04 -12.93
N LYS A 97 5.34 -8.19 -13.97
CA LYS A 97 4.12 -8.00 -14.77
C LYS A 97 3.69 -9.26 -15.51
N SER A 98 4.62 -10.05 -16.04
CA SER A 98 4.30 -11.35 -16.67
C SER A 98 3.70 -12.32 -15.66
N LYS A 99 4.32 -12.47 -14.49
CA LYS A 99 3.79 -13.31 -13.39
C LYS A 99 2.42 -12.83 -12.90
N VAL A 100 2.20 -11.52 -12.82
CA VAL A 100 0.88 -10.96 -12.49
C VAL A 100 -0.17 -11.40 -13.49
N LYS A 101 0.13 -11.32 -14.79
CA LYS A 101 -0.80 -11.74 -15.85
C LYS A 101 -1.09 -13.25 -15.81
N GLU A 102 -0.06 -14.06 -15.58
CA GLU A 102 -0.19 -15.52 -15.50
C GLU A 102 -1.01 -15.96 -14.29
N ASN A 103 -0.86 -15.27 -13.16
CA ASN A 103 -1.46 -15.66 -11.87
C ASN A 103 -2.69 -14.83 -11.47
N GLU A 104 -3.23 -13.98 -12.35
CA GLU A 104 -4.27 -12.99 -12.00
C GLU A 104 -5.45 -13.59 -11.21
N PRO A 105 -6.07 -14.73 -11.60
CA PRO A 105 -7.17 -15.32 -10.82
C PRO A 105 -6.78 -15.68 -9.39
N GLN A 106 -5.55 -16.18 -9.20
CA GLN A 106 -5.03 -16.55 -7.88
C GLN A 106 -4.73 -15.31 -7.04
N LEU A 107 -4.19 -14.24 -7.65
CA LEU A 107 -3.96 -12.96 -6.98
C LEU A 107 -5.27 -12.34 -6.49
N ILE A 108 -6.33 -12.40 -7.30
CA ILE A 108 -7.67 -11.94 -6.92
C ILE A 108 -8.15 -12.72 -5.69
N LYS A 109 -8.07 -14.05 -5.71
CA LYS A 109 -8.47 -14.91 -4.58
C LYS A 109 -7.69 -14.58 -3.30
N GLN A 110 -6.39 -14.37 -3.39
CA GLN A 110 -5.55 -13.99 -2.24
C GLN A 110 -5.98 -12.64 -1.65
N LYS A 111 -6.25 -11.65 -2.50
CA LYS A 111 -6.72 -10.32 -2.07
C LYS A 111 -8.10 -10.39 -1.42
N GLU A 112 -9.02 -11.18 -1.98
CA GLU A 112 -10.35 -11.42 -1.39
C GLU A 112 -10.24 -12.09 -0.02
N GLN A 113 -9.36 -13.08 0.11
CA GLN A 113 -9.10 -13.72 1.41
C GLN A 113 -8.57 -12.71 2.42
N ASN A 114 -7.56 -11.91 2.06
CA ASN A 114 -7.03 -10.86 2.93
C ASN A 114 -8.13 -9.85 3.34
N GLN A 115 -9.04 -9.50 2.42
CA GLN A 115 -10.18 -8.64 2.75
C GLN A 115 -11.16 -9.31 3.72
N ASN A 116 -11.40 -10.62 3.58
CA ASN A 116 -12.24 -11.37 4.51
C ASN A 116 -11.59 -11.48 5.89
N ASP A 117 -10.27 -11.70 5.96
CA ASP A 117 -9.52 -11.76 7.21
C ASP A 117 -9.57 -10.42 7.96
N GLN A 118 -9.45 -9.30 7.24
CA GLN A 118 -9.64 -7.96 7.84
C GLN A 118 -11.05 -7.80 8.42
N LYS A 119 -12.09 -8.23 7.69
CA LYS A 119 -13.47 -8.18 8.18
C LYS A 119 -13.67 -9.04 9.44
N LEU A 120 -13.10 -10.24 9.46
CA LEU A 120 -13.16 -11.15 10.61
C LEU A 120 -12.44 -10.58 11.83
N ALA A 121 -11.34 -9.84 11.62
CA ALA A 121 -10.67 -9.09 12.66
C ALA A 121 -11.50 -7.91 13.20
N GLY A 122 -12.68 -7.63 12.66
CA GLY A 122 -13.61 -6.64 13.21
C GLY A 122 -13.36 -5.21 12.71
N HIS A 123 -12.63 -5.02 11.61
CA HIS A 123 -12.43 -3.70 11.01
C HIS A 123 -12.44 -3.73 9.48
N HIS A 124 -12.78 -2.61 8.82
CA HIS A 124 -12.90 -2.54 7.34
C HIS A 124 -12.08 -1.41 6.69
N GLY A 125 -11.48 -0.54 7.49
CA GLY A 125 -10.59 0.52 7.03
C GLY A 125 -9.11 0.12 7.08
N VAL A 126 -8.30 0.84 6.31
CA VAL A 126 -6.84 0.74 6.28
C VAL A 126 -6.16 2.04 6.75
N PRO A 127 -4.92 1.99 7.26
CA PRO A 127 -4.15 0.79 7.58
C PRO A 127 -4.73 0.04 8.79
N LEU A 128 -4.63 -1.29 8.76
CA LEU A 128 -5.08 -2.17 9.82
C LEU A 128 -3.95 -3.12 10.19
N LEU A 129 -3.65 -3.20 11.47
CA LEU A 129 -2.74 -4.20 12.03
C LEU A 129 -3.52 -5.07 13.00
N VAL A 130 -3.26 -6.37 12.93
CA VAL A 130 -3.90 -7.38 13.77
C VAL A 130 -2.81 -8.25 14.36
N TYR A 131 -2.85 -8.47 15.66
CA TYR A 131 -1.95 -9.39 16.33
C TYR A 131 -2.68 -10.10 17.45
N GLU A 132 -2.67 -11.43 17.39
CA GLU A 132 -3.57 -12.29 18.17
C GLU A 132 -5.02 -11.80 18.02
N ASN A 133 -5.69 -11.50 19.12
CA ASN A 133 -7.07 -10.99 19.14
C ASN A 133 -7.14 -9.45 19.26
N GLN A 134 -6.03 -8.74 19.03
CA GLN A 134 -5.94 -7.28 19.16
C GLN A 134 -5.90 -6.59 17.81
N VAL A 135 -6.65 -5.48 17.70
CA VAL A 135 -6.85 -4.71 16.47
C VAL A 135 -6.33 -3.29 16.65
N PHE A 136 -5.50 -2.84 15.72
CA PHE A 136 -4.91 -1.50 15.70
C PHE A 136 -5.23 -0.86 14.34
N PHE A 137 -6.30 -0.07 14.32
CA PHE A 137 -6.75 0.65 13.12
C PHE A 137 -6.23 2.09 13.13
N GLY A 138 -5.68 2.53 12.00
CA GLY A 138 -5.15 3.88 11.83
C GLY A 138 -3.65 3.94 12.08
N GLN A 139 -2.98 4.84 11.35
CA GLN A 139 -1.54 5.04 11.45
C GLN A 139 -1.08 5.50 12.85
N ASP A 140 -1.95 6.21 13.56
CA ASP A 140 -1.76 6.70 14.93
C ASP A 140 -1.74 5.59 15.98
N ARG A 141 -2.19 4.38 15.63
CA ARG A 141 -2.13 3.19 16.50
C ARG A 141 -0.86 2.36 16.32
N PHE A 142 0.06 2.76 15.44
CA PHE A 142 1.27 2.00 15.18
C PHE A 142 2.21 1.92 16.40
N ASP A 143 2.32 2.99 17.18
CA ASP A 143 3.14 2.98 18.40
C ASP A 143 2.55 2.05 19.47
N ASP A 144 1.23 1.97 19.59
CA ASP A 144 0.58 1.02 20.50
C ASP A 144 0.82 -0.42 20.06
N PHE A 145 0.72 -0.69 18.75
CA PHE A 145 1.04 -1.99 18.18
C PHE A 145 2.50 -2.40 18.49
N LYS A 146 3.47 -1.51 18.28
CA LYS A 146 4.88 -1.77 18.62
C LYS A 146 5.08 -2.10 20.09
N LYS A 147 4.43 -1.38 21.01
CA LYS A 147 4.52 -1.67 22.45
C LYS A 147 4.07 -3.10 22.78
N VAL A 148 3.04 -3.60 22.11
CA VAL A 148 2.59 -4.99 22.27
C VAL A 148 3.64 -5.98 21.75
N LEU A 149 4.26 -5.71 20.59
CA LEU A 149 5.33 -6.55 20.07
C LEU A 149 6.56 -6.58 20.99
N VAL A 150 6.96 -5.44 21.56
CA VAL A 150 8.07 -5.36 22.54
C VAL A 150 7.73 -6.15 23.79
N LYS A 151 6.53 -5.96 24.34
CA LYS A 151 6.06 -6.70 25.53
C LYS A 151 6.07 -8.21 25.31
N ASN A 152 5.77 -8.66 24.10
CA ASN A 152 5.72 -10.07 23.74
C ASN A 152 7.06 -10.61 23.20
N GLY A 153 8.14 -9.82 23.24
CA GLY A 153 9.48 -10.24 22.83
C GLY A 153 9.67 -10.41 21.31
N LEU A 154 8.78 -9.84 20.49
CA LEU A 154 8.82 -9.91 19.03
C LEU A 154 9.55 -8.72 18.37
N LEU A 155 9.80 -7.66 19.14
CA LEU A 155 10.54 -6.49 18.70
C LEU A 155 11.50 -6.06 19.82
N ALA A 156 12.71 -5.66 19.46
CA ALA A 156 13.63 -5.06 20.41
C ALA A 156 13.05 -3.75 20.96
N GLY A 157 13.22 -3.54 22.27
CA GLY A 157 12.78 -2.32 22.97
C GLY A 157 13.73 -1.14 22.79
#